data_AF-A0A2V9ZBL3-F1
#
_entry.id   AF-A0A2V9ZBL3-F1
#
_cell.length_a   1.000
_cell.length_b   1.000
_cell.length_c   1.000
_cell.angle_alpha   90.00
_cell.angle_beta   90.00
_cell.angle_gamma   90.00
#
_symmetry.space_group_name_H-M   'P 1'
#
loop_
_entity.id
_entity.type
_entity.pdbx_description
1 polymer ?
#
loop_
_entity_poly.entity_id
_entity_poly.type
_entity_poly.pdbx_seq_one_letter_code
_entity_poly.pdbx_strand_id
1 'polypeptide(L)' 'MKKIETSIFEERYRVVTVESDRLLIRGIVSGKVLTIVHPPGTCLTGLEYPRGTLIVLSDPTAGPLN' A
#
# COMPACT_ATOMS: atom_id res chain seq x y z
N MET A 1 19.69 -16.78 -9.57
CA MET A 1 18.33 -16.88 -9.00
C MET A 1 17.54 -15.69 -9.52
N LYS A 2 16.55 -15.92 -10.39
CA LYS A 2 15.77 -14.84 -11.01
C LYS A 2 14.82 -14.32 -9.92
N LYS A 3 15.07 -13.10 -9.44
CA LYS A 3 14.15 -12.41 -8.53
C LYS A 3 12.82 -12.35 -9.27
N ILE A 4 11.82 -13.08 -8.79
CA ILE A 4 10.46 -12.93 -9.30
C ILE A 4 10.08 -11.54 -8.81
N GLU A 5 10.21 -10.55 -9.69
CA GLU A 5 9.73 -9.20 -9.44
C GLU A 5 8.21 -9.28 -9.53
N THR A 6 7.59 -9.80 -8.47
CA THR A 6 6.15 -9.65 -8.27
C THR A 6 5.88 -8.16 -8.29
N SER A 7 5.02 -7.71 -9.20
CA SER A 7 4.65 -6.30 -9.27
C SER A 7 4.13 -5.86 -7.91
N ILE A 8 4.40 -4.62 -7.52
CA ILE A 8 3.90 -4.06 -6.25
C ILE A 8 2.37 -4.10 -6.16
N PHE A 9 1.67 -4.30 -7.29
CA PHE A 9 0.22 -4.43 -7.38
C PHE A 9 -0.28 -5.88 -7.26
N GLU A 10 0.58 -6.88 -7.47
CA GLU A 10 0.23 -8.31 -7.37
C GLU A 10 0.44 -8.86 -5.96
N GLU A 11 0.99 -8.05 -5.05
CA GLU A 11 1.26 -8.41 -3.67
C GLU A 11 0.20 -7.89 -2.70
N ARG A 12 -0.06 -8.67 -1.64
CA ARG A 12 -0.83 -8.24 -0.48
C ARG A 12 0.07 -7.61 0.56
N TYR A 13 -0.40 -6.53 1.14
CA TYR A 13 0.32 -5.78 2.15
C TYR A 13 -0.47 -5.70 3.45
N ARG A 14 0.23 -5.69 4.58
CA ARG A 14 -0.35 -5.45 5.89
C ARG A 14 -0.09 -4.04 6.34
N VAL A 15 -1.11 -3.33 6.81
CA VAL A 15 -0.94 -2.02 7.42
C VAL A 15 -0.15 -2.17 8.72
N VAL A 16 0.97 -1.45 8.81
CA VAL A 16 1.82 -1.41 10.00
C VAL A 16 1.45 -0.20 10.85
N THR A 17 1.46 0.97 10.23
CA THR A 17 1.22 2.26 10.88
C THR A 17 0.52 3.20 9.92
N VAL A 18 -0.38 4.02 10.46
CA VAL A 18 -1.01 5.15 9.76
C VAL A 18 -0.61 6.40 10.50
N GLU A 19 0.05 7.29 9.78
CA GLU A 19 0.33 8.67 10.16
C GLU A 19 -0.55 9.57 9.28
N SER A 20 -0.84 10.80 9.73
CA SER A 20 -1.83 11.70 9.09
C SER A 20 -1.69 11.87 7.56
N ASP A 21 -0.46 11.78 7.04
CA ASP A 21 -0.11 11.93 5.62
C ASP A 21 0.53 10.67 5.02
N ARG A 22 0.82 9.65 5.85
CA ARG A 22 1.65 8.51 5.45
C ARG A 22 1.09 7.19 5.94
N LEU A 23 1.01 6.21 5.05
CA LEU A 23 0.61 4.85 5.35
C LEU A 23 1.80 3.91 5.17
N LEU A 24 2.23 3.25 6.24
CA LEU A 24 3.29 2.25 6.21
C LEU A 24 2.66 0.87 6.08
N ILE A 25 3.10 0.13 5.07
CA ILE A 25 2.59 -1.20 4.76
C ILE A 25 3.74 -2.19 4.58
N ARG A 26 3.50 -3.46 4.88
CA ARG A 26 4.49 -4.53 4.75
C ARG A 26 3.99 -5.64 3.84
N GLY A 27 4.75 -5.95 2.78
CA GLY A 27 4.45 -7.02 1.85
C GLY A 27 4.48 -8.37 2.56
N ILE A 28 3.46 -9.19 2.35
CA ILE A 28 3.34 -10.50 2.99
C ILE A 28 4.33 -11.50 2.39
N VAL A 29 4.62 -11.42 1.10
CA VAL A 29 5.49 -12.37 0.40
C VAL A 29 6.93 -11.87 0.38
N SER A 30 7.12 -10.60 0.01
CA SER A 30 8.43 -9.96 -0.12
C SER A 30 9.00 -9.51 1.21
N GLY A 31 8.17 -9.29 2.23
CA GLY A 31 8.57 -8.73 3.51
C GLY A 31 8.97 -7.25 3.47
N LYS A 32 8.98 -6.64 2.27
CA LYS A 32 9.32 -5.24 2.03
C LYS A 32 8.34 -4.29 2.73
N VAL A 33 8.87 -3.24 3.32
CA VAL A 33 8.06 -2.14 3.86
C VAL A 33 7.99 -1.03 2.84
N LEU A 34 6.77 -0.62 2.49
CA LEU A 34 6.50 0.50 1.60
C LEU A 34 5.85 1.63 2.40
N THR A 35 6.14 2.87 2.03
CA THR A 35 5.51 4.06 2.59
C THR A 35 4.71 4.72 1.48
N ILE A 36 3.40 4.75 1.65
CA ILE A 36 2.50 5.50 0.78
C ILE A 36 2.38 6.90 1.36
N VAL A 37 2.65 7.91 0.54
CA VAL A 37 2.52 9.32 0.91
C VAL A 37 1.33 9.87 0.14
N HIS A 38 0.38 10.46 0.85
CA HIS A 38 -0.75 11.13 0.22
C HIS A 38 -0.43 12.60 -0.08
N PRO A 39 -1.04 13.19 -1.12
CA PRO A 39 -0.93 14.61 -1.35
C PRO A 39 -1.59 15.40 -0.21
N PRO A 40 -1.12 16.64 0.07
CA PRO A 40 -1.65 17.45 1.14
C PRO A 40 -3.15 17.72 0.93
N GLY A 41 -3.96 17.47 1.96
CA GLY A 41 -5.42 17.69 1.93
C GLY A 41 -6.26 16.41 2.05
N THR A 42 -5.64 15.23 1.93
CA THR A 42 -6.30 13.95 2.22
C THR A 42 -5.69 13.34 3.48
N CYS A 43 -6.39 13.45 4.61
CA CYS A 43 -5.97 12.81 5.84
C CYS A 43 -6.20 11.30 5.75
N LEU A 44 -5.12 10.53 5.81
CA LEU A 44 -5.23 9.09 6.01
C LEU A 44 -5.69 8.84 7.45
N THR A 45 -6.91 8.34 7.61
CA THR A 45 -7.41 8.01 8.94
C THR A 45 -7.14 6.55 9.27
N GLY A 46 -6.76 6.28 10.53
CA GLY A 46 -6.62 4.89 11.02
C GLY A 46 -7.94 4.11 11.02
N LEU A 47 -9.07 4.79 10.78
CA LEU A 47 -10.38 4.18 10.57
C LEU A 47 -10.47 3.53 9.18
N GLU A 48 -9.96 4.20 8.14
CA GLU A 48 -9.91 3.66 6.77
C GLU A 48 -8.84 2.57 6.63
N TYR A 49 -7.72 2.73 7.32
CA TYR A 49 -6.60 1.78 7.30
C TYR A 49 -6.27 1.28 8.71
N PRO A 50 -7.08 0.38 9.29
CA PRO A 50 -6.79 -0.17 10.60
C PRO A 50 -5.45 -0.91 10.58
N ARG A 51 -4.66 -0.75 11.65
CA ARG A 51 -3.41 -1.50 11.79
C ARG A 51 -3.67 -3.00 11.75
N GLY A 52 -2.86 -3.71 11.01
CA GLY A 52 -2.97 -5.15 10.81
C GLY A 52 -3.92 -5.58 9.69
N THR A 53 -4.68 -4.65 9.08
CA THR A 53 -5.53 -4.91 7.91
C THR A 53 -4.68 -5.29 6.70
N LEU A 54 -5.20 -6.23 5.90
CA LEU A 54 -4.60 -6.60 4.63
C LEU A 54 -5.20 -5.76 3.51
N ILE A 55 -4.34 -5.11 2.73
CA ILE A 55 -4.72 -4.32 1.56
C ILE A 55 -4.01 -4.84 0.31
N VAL A 56 -4.59 -4.53 -0.84
CA VAL A 56 -3.96 -4.71 -2.16
C VAL A 56 -3.78 -3.34 -2.78
N LEU A 57 -2.68 -3.14 -3.51
CA LEU A 57 -2.49 -1.93 -4.27
C LEU A 57 -3.14 -2.10 -5.63
N SER A 58 -3.89 -1.09 -6.08
CA SER A 58 -4.44 -1.05 -7.43
C SER A 58 -3.57 -0.16 -8.30
N ASP A 59 -3.28 -0.64 -9.51
CA ASP A 59 -2.55 0.15 -10.49
C ASP A 59 -3.47 1.26 -11.06
N PRO A 60 -3.10 2.54 -10.94
CA PRO A 60 -3.94 3.65 -11.40
C PRO A 60 -3.99 3.77 -12.93
N THR A 61 -3.08 3.12 -13.67
CA THR A 61 -3.07 3.14 -15.15
C THR A 61 -4.00 2.09 -15.76
N ALA A 62 -4.37 1.07 -14.97
CA ALA A 62 -5.38 0.08 -15.32
C ALA A 62 -6.83 0.58 -15.10
N GLY A 63 -7.02 1.77 -14.53
CA GLY A 63 -8.33 2.42 -14.45
C GLY A 63 -8.84 2.83 -15.84
N PRO A 64 -10.17 2.93 -16.05
CA PRO A 64 -10.71 3.44 -17.30
C PRO A 64 -10.12 4.83 -17.58
N LEU A 65 -9.57 5.00 -18.78
CA LEU A 65 -9.18 6.31 -19.31
C LEU A 65 -10.45 7.17 -19.34
N ASN A 66 -10.50 8.21 -18.49
CA ASN A 66 -11.51 9.26 -18.56
C ASN A 66 -11.37 10.06 -19.85
#